data_AF-A0A1L9VKB1-F1
#
_entry.id   AF-A0A1L9VKB1-F1
#
_cell.length_a   1.000
_cell.length_b   1.000
_cell.length_c   1.000
_cell.angle_alpha   90.00
_cell.angle_beta   90.00
_cell.angle_gamma   90.00
#
_symmetry.space_group_name_H-M   'P 1'
#
loop_
_entity.id
_entity.type
_entity.pdbx_description
1 polymer ?
#
loop_
_entity_poly.entity_id
_entity_poly.type
_entity_poly.pdbx_seq_one_letter_code
_entity_poly.pdbx_strand_id
1 'polypeptide(L)'
;MGVEGLSALLHKLQGSLRFLKLESVSMSYDSGDDLKSLFQDLGKFPKLETVKFWDLWVGACFFANKLVHFPALWENPIIDEVRGTRFAYMCTGRKGAWRIAFVDYSGPNMDVALEVLARTLEVV
;
A
#
# COMPACT_ATOMS: atom_id res chain seq x y z
N MET A 1 -11.93 -7.86 8.19
CA MET A 1 -12.65 -7.25 7.04
C MET A 1 -11.94 -7.72 5.78
N GLY A 2 -12.64 -8.30 4.81
CA GLY A 2 -12.03 -8.71 3.54
C GLY A 2 -11.65 -7.52 2.66
N VAL A 3 -10.76 -7.72 1.68
CA VAL A 3 -10.33 -6.67 0.73
C VAL A 3 -11.52 -6.07 0.00
N GLU A 4 -12.47 -6.91 -0.41
CA GLU A 4 -13.70 -6.48 -1.11
C GLU A 4 -14.52 -5.49 -0.28
N GLY A 5 -14.68 -5.75 1.03
CA GLY A 5 -15.42 -4.86 1.93
C GLY A 5 -14.72 -3.51 2.09
N LEU A 6 -13.39 -3.50 2.15
CA LEU A 6 -12.59 -2.28 2.16
C LEU A 6 -12.71 -1.53 0.82
N SER A 7 -12.59 -2.23 -0.31
CA SER A 7 -12.73 -1.64 -1.65
C SER A 7 -14.11 -0.99 -1.83
N ALA A 8 -15.18 -1.69 -1.45
CA ALA A 8 -16.53 -1.16 -1.52
C ALA A 8 -16.73 0.09 -0.64
N LEU A 9 -16.12 0.13 0.55
CA LEU A 9 -16.13 1.31 1.41
C LEU A 9 -15.39 2.48 0.74
N LEU A 10 -14.21 2.22 0.19
CA LEU A 10 -13.37 3.26 -0.43
C LEU A 10 -14.02 3.82 -1.69
N HIS A 11 -14.67 2.99 -2.51
CA HIS A 11 -15.39 3.46 -3.69
C HIS A 11 -16.54 4.42 -3.36
N LYS A 12 -17.21 4.26 -2.21
CA LYS A 12 -18.20 5.25 -1.75
C LYS A 12 -17.59 6.62 -1.46
N LEU A 13 -16.29 6.66 -1.19
CA LEU A 13 -15.51 7.86 -0.89
C LEU A 13 -14.68 8.34 -2.08
N GLN A 14 -14.75 7.71 -3.25
CA GLN A 14 -13.85 7.96 -4.38
C GLN A 14 -13.76 9.44 -4.78
N GLY A 15 -14.88 10.17 -4.74
CA GLY A 15 -14.93 11.59 -5.12
C GLY A 15 -14.47 12.58 -4.04
N SER A 16 -14.17 12.13 -2.83
CA SER A 16 -13.84 12.98 -1.67
C SER A 16 -12.63 12.52 -0.86
N LEU A 17 -12.19 11.27 -1.02
CA LEU A 17 -11.06 10.71 -0.28
C LEU A 17 -9.76 11.40 -0.68
N ARG A 18 -9.17 12.14 0.26
CA ARG A 18 -7.86 12.81 0.08
C ARG A 18 -6.72 12.12 0.81
N PHE A 19 -7.04 11.43 1.90
CA PHE A 19 -6.08 10.80 2.77
C PHE A 19 -6.54 9.39 3.11
N LEU A 20 -5.68 8.40 2.87
CA LEU A 20 -5.90 7.02 3.28
C LEU A 20 -4.76 6.55 4.16
N LYS A 21 -5.08 6.06 5.35
CA LYS A 21 -4.14 5.35 6.21
C LYS A 21 -4.69 3.96 6.50
N LEU A 22 -3.92 2.94 6.14
CA LEU A 22 -4.16 1.55 6.51
C LEU A 22 -3.01 1.14 7.45
N GLU A 23 -3.36 0.82 8.68
CA GLU A 23 -2.39 0.48 9.73
C GLU A 23 -2.79 -0.83 10.39
N SER A 24 -1.84 -1.76 10.50
CA SER A 24 -2.03 -3.09 11.10
C SER A 24 -3.22 -3.85 10.50
N VAL A 25 -3.41 -3.72 9.18
CA VAL A 25 -4.53 -4.35 8.48
C VAL A 25 -4.14 -5.76 8.08
N SER A 26 -4.92 -6.74 8.52
CA SER A 26 -4.82 -8.14 8.07
C SER A 26 -5.98 -8.46 7.13
N MET A 27 -5.63 -8.95 5.94
CA MET A 27 -6.58 -9.33 4.90
C MET A 27 -6.58 -10.86 4.73
N SER A 28 -7.77 -11.44 4.64
CA SER A 28 -8.04 -12.87 4.86
C SER A 28 -7.60 -13.84 3.75
N TYR A 29 -6.68 -13.47 2.84
CA TYR A 29 -6.41 -14.23 1.61
C TYR A 29 -4.91 -14.44 1.36
N ASP A 30 -4.58 -15.52 0.66
CA ASP A 30 -3.20 -16.01 0.51
C ASP A 30 -2.40 -15.35 -0.61
N SER A 31 -3.04 -14.71 -1.60
CA SER A 31 -2.36 -14.00 -2.68
C SER A 31 -2.41 -12.49 -2.46
N GLY A 32 -1.28 -11.83 -2.68
CA GLY A 32 -1.21 -10.36 -2.63
C GLY A 32 -1.97 -9.67 -3.76
N ASP A 33 -2.61 -10.42 -4.68
CA ASP A 33 -3.20 -9.89 -5.90
C ASP A 33 -4.45 -9.03 -5.65
N ASP A 34 -5.22 -9.32 -4.61
CA ASP A 34 -6.33 -8.46 -4.19
C ASP A 34 -5.80 -7.10 -3.70
N LEU A 35 -4.66 -7.10 -3.01
CA LEU A 35 -4.02 -5.87 -2.56
C LEU A 35 -3.43 -5.09 -3.74
N LYS A 36 -2.88 -5.78 -4.75
CA LYS A 36 -2.44 -5.14 -6.01
C LYS A 36 -3.62 -4.45 -6.69
N SER A 37 -4.74 -5.15 -6.80
CA SER A 37 -5.98 -4.64 -7.41
C SER A 37 -6.50 -3.43 -6.63
N LEU A 38 -6.50 -3.49 -5.29
CA LEU A 38 -6.87 -2.37 -4.44
C LEU A 38 -5.99 -1.13 -4.69
N PHE A 39 -4.68 -1.30 -4.79
CA PHE A 39 -3.77 -0.19 -5.08
C PHE A 39 -4.02 0.40 -6.47
N GLN A 40 -4.20 -0.44 -7.49
CA GLN A 40 -4.56 0.00 -8.84
C GLN A 40 -5.89 0.78 -8.87
N ASP A 41 -6.87 0.34 -8.09
CA ASP A 41 -8.16 1.02 -7.99
C ASP A 41 -8.06 2.35 -7.25
N LEU A 42 -7.28 2.42 -6.18
CA LEU A 42 -6.98 3.67 -5.47
C LEU A 42 -6.29 4.70 -6.37
N GLY A 43 -5.51 4.26 -7.36
CA GLY A 43 -4.91 5.14 -8.37
C GLY A 43 -5.94 5.91 -9.19
N LYS A 44 -7.20 5.44 -9.24
CA LYS A 44 -8.31 6.07 -9.98
C LYS A 44 -9.05 7.13 -9.15
N PHE A 45 -8.58 7.42 -7.93
CA PHE A 45 -9.26 8.33 -7.01
C PHE A 45 -8.75 9.77 -7.26
N PRO A 46 -9.57 10.64 -7.87
CA PRO A 46 -9.08 11.90 -8.43
C PRO A 46 -8.59 12.91 -7.38
N LYS A 47 -8.95 12.71 -6.10
CA LYS A 47 -8.57 13.61 -5.00
C LYS A 47 -7.60 12.97 -4.01
N LEU A 48 -7.17 11.73 -4.25
CA LEU A 48 -6.29 11.04 -3.32
C LEU A 48 -4.90 11.65 -3.38
N GLU A 49 -4.52 12.33 -2.30
CA GLU A 49 -3.27 13.09 -2.21
C GLU A 49 -2.26 12.40 -1.29
N THR A 50 -2.71 11.58 -0.35
CA THR A 50 -1.84 10.93 0.63
C THR A 50 -2.27 9.51 0.92
N VAL A 51 -1.31 8.58 0.90
CA VAL A 51 -1.48 7.20 1.32
C VAL A 51 -0.43 6.81 2.36
N LYS A 52 -0.87 6.08 3.38
CA LYS A 52 0.00 5.50 4.40
C LYS A 52 -0.35 4.04 4.59
N PHE A 53 0.62 3.17 4.38
CA PHE A 53 0.48 1.72 4.53
C PHE A 53 1.47 1.23 5.56
N TRP A 54 0.97 0.80 6.71
CA TRP A 54 1.77 0.45 7.87
C TRP A 54 1.42 -0.97 8.28
N ASP A 55 2.38 -1.90 8.19
CA ASP A 55 2.21 -3.30 8.57
C ASP A 55 0.95 -3.93 7.96
N LEU A 56 0.95 -4.06 6.63
CA LEU A 56 -0.09 -4.79 5.91
C LEU A 56 0.22 -6.29 5.94
N TRP A 57 -0.79 -7.08 6.28
CA TRP A 57 -0.68 -8.54 6.38
C TRP A 57 -1.71 -9.22 5.49
N VAL A 58 -1.32 -10.35 4.91
CA VAL A 58 -2.19 -11.22 4.13
C VAL A 58 -2.06 -12.66 4.63
N GLY A 59 -3.18 -13.36 4.73
CA GLY A 59 -3.22 -14.76 5.11
C GLY A 59 -4.58 -15.21 5.63
N ALA A 60 -4.89 -16.49 5.46
CA ALA A 60 -6.17 -17.07 5.86
C ALA A 60 -6.37 -17.15 7.39
N CYS A 61 -5.28 -17.17 8.19
CA CYS A 61 -5.37 -17.27 9.64
C CYS A 61 -4.23 -16.52 10.35
N PHE A 62 -4.49 -16.14 11.61
CA PHE A 62 -3.58 -15.33 12.44
C PHE A 62 -2.15 -15.90 12.54
N PHE A 63 -2.01 -17.23 12.45
CA PHE A 63 -0.73 -17.93 12.53
C PHE A 63 0.00 -18.07 11.19
N ALA A 64 -0.68 -17.82 10.06
CA ALA A 64 -0.14 -17.91 8.71
C ALA A 64 0.00 -16.54 8.01
N ASN A 65 -0.18 -15.44 8.76
CA ASN A 65 -0.08 -14.09 8.22
C ASN A 65 1.33 -13.78 7.69
N LYS A 66 1.39 -13.51 6.39
CA LYS A 66 2.56 -13.05 5.67
C LYS A 66 2.55 -11.53 5.60
N LEU A 67 3.74 -10.95 5.72
CA LEU A 67 3.94 -9.51 5.66
C LEU A 67 3.92 -9.07 4.20
N VAL A 68 3.32 -7.91 3.92
CA VAL A 68 3.48 -7.26 2.62
C VAL A 68 4.77 -6.44 2.63
N HIS A 69 5.61 -6.69 1.63
CA HIS A 69 6.88 -6.03 1.43
C HIS A 69 6.90 -5.23 0.12
N PHE A 70 7.46 -4.03 0.15
CA PHE A 70 7.63 -3.16 -1.02
C PHE A 70 9.10 -3.02 -1.43
N PRO A 71 9.69 -4.01 -2.12
CA PRO A 71 11.11 -4.03 -2.46
C PRO A 71 11.55 -2.87 -3.35
N ALA A 72 10.74 -2.44 -4.33
CA ALA A 72 11.14 -1.40 -5.28
C ALA A 72 11.41 -0.03 -4.66
N LEU A 73 10.93 0.20 -3.44
CA LEU A 73 11.17 1.43 -2.70
C LEU A 73 12.63 1.54 -2.20
N TRP A 74 13.40 0.45 -2.22
CA TRP A 74 14.85 0.47 -1.98
C TRP A 74 15.63 1.13 -3.12
N GLU A 75 15.22 0.87 -4.37
CA GLU A 75 16.02 1.22 -5.55
C GLU A 75 15.56 2.52 -6.20
N ASN A 76 14.25 2.76 -6.22
CA ASN A 76 13.68 3.91 -6.87
C ASN A 76 12.51 4.46 -6.04
N PRO A 77 12.81 5.32 -5.04
CA PRO A 77 11.75 6.01 -4.34
C PRO A 77 11.06 6.92 -5.35
N ILE A 78 9.73 6.81 -5.44
CA ILE A 78 8.89 7.54 -6.41
C ILE A 78 8.87 9.00 -5.99
N ILE A 79 9.97 9.72 -6.23
CA ILE A 79 10.20 11.06 -5.71
C ILE A 79 10.31 12.02 -6.90
N ASP A 80 9.38 12.96 -6.95
CA ASP A 80 9.52 14.19 -7.71
C ASP A 80 9.56 15.35 -6.71
N GLU A 81 10.77 15.68 -6.23
CA GLU A 81 10.97 16.75 -5.24
C GLU A 81 10.51 18.12 -5.78
N VAL A 82 10.65 18.34 -7.10
CA VAL A 82 10.28 19.59 -7.77
C VAL A 82 8.77 19.82 -7.71
N ARG A 83 7.98 18.75 -7.73
CA ARG A 83 6.53 18.80 -7.61
C ARG A 83 6.01 18.63 -6.17
N GLY A 84 6.92 18.63 -5.18
CA GLY A 84 6.56 18.56 -3.77
C GLY A 84 6.13 17.18 -3.30
N THR A 85 6.58 16.10 -3.97
CA THR A 85 6.34 14.75 -3.49
C THR A 85 7.08 14.50 -2.19
N ARG A 86 6.34 14.12 -1.14
CA ARG A 86 6.86 13.62 0.11
C ARG A 86 6.75 12.09 0.09
N PHE A 87 7.89 11.44 0.26
CA PHE A 87 7.96 9.99 0.35
C PHE A 87 8.80 9.59 1.55
N ALA A 88 8.32 8.64 2.33
CA ALA A 88 9.07 8.01 3.40
C ALA A 88 8.71 6.52 3.47
N TYR A 89 9.70 5.72 3.86
CA TYR A 89 9.50 4.31 4.15
C TYR A 89 10.26 3.92 5.40
N MET A 90 9.82 2.83 6.04
CA MET A 90 10.54 2.25 7.18
C MET A 90 10.67 0.75 6.99
N CYS A 91 11.81 0.23 7.41
CA CYS A 91 12.13 -1.19 7.38
C CYS A 91 11.82 -1.83 8.73
N THR A 92 11.27 -3.04 8.70
CA THR A 92 11.13 -3.93 9.85
C THR A 92 11.96 -5.18 9.64
N GLY A 93 12.57 -5.69 10.71
CA GLY A 93 13.32 -6.93 10.70
C GLY A 93 12.39 -8.09 11.01
N ARG A 94 12.13 -8.98 10.03
CA ARG A 94 11.32 -10.19 10.25
C ARG A 94 12.02 -11.40 9.65
N LYS A 95 12.06 -12.52 10.38
CA LYS A 95 12.72 -13.78 9.96
C LYS A 95 14.17 -13.58 9.46
N GLY A 96 14.91 -12.64 10.07
CA GLY A 96 16.32 -12.38 9.72
C GLY A 96 16.54 -11.52 8.47
N ALA A 97 15.48 -10.96 7.87
CA ALA A 97 15.61 -10.10 6.70
C ALA A 97 14.89 -8.76 6.89
N TRP A 98 15.50 -7.69 6.39
CA TRP A 98 14.88 -6.36 6.37
C TRP A 98 13.79 -6.29 5.30
N ARG A 99 12.63 -5.77 5.68
CA ARG A 99 11.47 -5.61 4.80
C ARG A 99 10.91 -4.21 4.96
N ILE A 100 10.70 -3.52 3.85
CA ILE A 100 9.93 -2.29 3.80
C ILE A 100 8.46 -2.66 4.01
N ALA A 101 7.94 -2.35 5.19
CA ALA A 101 6.56 -2.62 5.62
C ALA A 101 5.75 -1.34 5.86
N PHE A 102 6.43 -0.20 5.83
CA PHE A 102 5.85 1.11 6.04
C PHE A 102 6.10 1.98 4.83
N VAL A 103 5.04 2.55 4.29
CA VAL A 103 5.07 3.48 3.17
C VAL A 103 4.23 4.69 3.54
N ASP A 104 4.79 5.88 3.35
CA ASP A 104 4.12 7.17 3.45
C ASP A 104 4.39 7.93 2.16
N TYR A 105 3.35 8.14 1.37
CA TYR A 105 3.42 8.88 0.12
C TYR A 105 2.41 10.00 0.14
N SER A 106 2.84 11.21 -0.17
CA SER A 106 1.99 12.38 -0.31
C SER A 106 2.48 13.23 -1.47
N GLY A 107 1.62 13.56 -2.43
CA GLY A 107 2.01 14.38 -3.56
C GLY A 107 1.26 14.07 -4.86
N PRO A 108 1.67 14.71 -5.97
CA PRO A 108 1.11 14.44 -7.30
C PRO A 108 1.48 13.04 -7.80
N ASN A 109 0.90 12.59 -8.91
CA ASN A 109 1.16 11.26 -9.51
C ASN A 109 0.84 10.07 -8.57
N MET A 110 -0.22 10.19 -7.76
CA MET A 110 -0.68 9.12 -6.85
C MET A 110 -0.99 7.82 -7.60
N ASP A 111 -1.53 7.92 -8.81
CA ASP A 111 -1.77 6.81 -9.74
C ASP A 111 -0.49 6.04 -10.05
N VAL A 112 0.57 6.74 -10.45
CA VAL A 112 1.89 6.15 -10.72
C VAL A 112 2.48 5.53 -9.45
N ALA A 113 2.36 6.23 -8.32
CA ALA A 113 2.87 5.75 -7.04
C ALA A 113 2.23 4.40 -6.66
N LEU A 114 0.91 4.33 -6.73
CA LEU A 114 0.15 3.12 -6.42
C LEU A 114 0.36 2.01 -7.45
N GLU A 115 0.54 2.34 -8.73
CA GLU A 115 0.87 1.34 -9.76
C GLU A 115 2.22 0.67 -9.48
N VAL A 116 3.24 1.45 -9.11
CA VAL A 116 4.56 0.90 -8.76
C VAL A 116 4.45 0.02 -7.52
N LEU A 117 3.72 0.46 -6.48
CA LEU A 117 3.48 -0.36 -5.30
C LEU A 117 2.74 -1.66 -5.65
N ALA A 118 1.72 -1.60 -6.49
CA ALA A 118 0.99 -2.77 -6.96
C ALA A 118 1.88 -3.76 -7.74
N ARG A 119 2.71 -3.25 -8.66
CA ARG A 119 3.56 -4.11 -9.48
C ARG A 119 4.67 -4.79 -8.68
N THR A 120 5.13 -4.14 -7.62
CA THR A 120 6.37 -4.51 -6.94
C THR A 120 6.13 -5.16 -5.58
N LEU A 121 4.91 -5.15 -5.06
CA LEU A 121 4.62 -5.77 -3.77
C LEU A 121 4.87 -7.28 -3.78
N GLU A 122 5.45 -7.73 -2.68
CA GLU A 122 5.74 -9.13 -2.38
C GLU A 122 5.10 -9.53 -1.05
N VAL A 123 4.77 -10.81 -0.92
CA VAL A 123 4.15 -11.38 0.28
C VAL A 123 5.14 -12.37 0.91
N VAL A 124 5.60 -12.11 2.14
CA VAL A 124 6.76 -12.79 2.78
C VAL A 124 6.51 -13.35 4.20
#